data_AF-A0AAC9N9A5-F1
#
_entry.id   AF-A0AAC9N9A5-F1
#
_cell.length_a   1.000
_cell.length_b   1.000
_cell.length_c   1.000
_cell.angle_alpha   90.00
_cell.angle_beta   90.00
_cell.angle_gamma   90.00
#
_symmetry.space_group_name_H-M   'P 1'
#
loop_
_entity.id
_entity.type
_entity.pdbx_description
1 polymer ?
#
loop_
_entity_poly.entity_id
_entity_poly.type
_entity_poly.pdbx_seq_one_letter_code
_entity_poly.pdbx_strand_id
1 'polypeptide(L)'
;MQKFTVEPEALRRAAYVVDAAADHAGVQTSLTPTRNLGHARLSAAAEELLQSLTGGWTEATTQIDAVAASLRATAQIYERADADGERDAHAIGAQR
;
A
#
# COMPACT_ATOMS: atom_id res chain seq x y z
N MET A 1 12.83 -29.74 7.70
CA MET A 1 12.36 -28.69 6.79
C MET A 1 12.36 -27.37 7.55
N GLN A 2 13.18 -26.40 7.14
CA GLN A 2 13.06 -25.04 7.70
C GLN A 2 11.82 -24.41 7.10
N LYS A 3 10.85 -24.09 7.97
CA LYS A 3 9.68 -23.29 7.63
C LYS A 3 10.21 -21.97 7.08
N PHE A 4 9.89 -21.60 5.84
CA PHE A 4 10.17 -20.24 5.38
C PHE A 4 9.46 -19.30 6.36
N THR A 5 10.23 -18.54 7.16
CA THR A 5 9.74 -17.76 8.32
C THR A 5 8.86 -16.57 7.93
N VAL A 6 8.42 -16.48 6.67
CA VAL A 6 7.57 -15.42 6.18
C VAL A 6 6.13 -15.89 6.29
N GLU A 7 5.39 -15.35 7.27
CA GLU A 7 3.96 -15.62 7.41
C GLU A 7 3.17 -14.76 6.41
N PRO A 8 2.44 -15.35 5.45
CA PRO A 8 1.62 -14.61 4.48
C PRO A 8 0.60 -13.68 5.15
N GLU A 9 0.09 -14.10 6.30
CA GLU A 9 -0.84 -13.31 7.10
C GLU A 9 -0.19 -12.07 7.74
N ALA A 10 1.11 -12.15 8.10
CA ALA A 10 1.84 -10.98 8.55
C ALA A 10 2.04 -9.96 7.41
N LEU A 11 2.28 -10.43 6.18
CA LEU A 11 2.38 -9.56 5.00
C LEU A 11 1.06 -8.88 4.65
N ARG A 12 -0.07 -9.60 4.76
CA ARG A 12 -1.41 -9.00 4.59
C ARG A 12 -1.72 -7.94 5.63
N ARG A 13 -1.42 -8.22 6.91
CA ARG A 13 -1.60 -7.24 7.98
C ARG A 13 -0.74 -5.99 7.77
N ALA A 14 0.50 -6.17 7.30
CA ALA A 14 1.35 -5.05 6.92
C ALA A 14 0.74 -4.23 5.77
N ALA A 15 0.25 -4.88 4.72
CA ALA A 15 -0.43 -4.20 3.61
C ALA A 15 -1.66 -3.40 4.09
N TYR A 16 -2.48 -3.98 4.97
CA TYR A 16 -3.65 -3.31 5.55
C TYR A 16 -3.28 -2.05 6.35
N VAL A 17 -2.21 -2.11 7.15
CA VAL A 17 -1.73 -0.93 7.91
C VAL A 17 -1.24 0.16 6.96
N VAL A 18 -0.59 -0.23 5.86
CA VAL A 18 -0.11 0.69 4.82
C VAL A 18 -1.28 1.36 4.08
N ASP A 19 -2.32 0.61 3.70
CA ASP A 19 -3.54 1.17 3.10
C ASP A 19 -4.22 2.17 4.05
N ALA A 20 -4.38 1.80 5.32
CA ALA A 20 -5.04 2.65 6.31
C ALA A 20 -4.27 3.97 6.56
N ALA A 21 -2.93 3.94 6.49
CA ALA A 21 -2.11 5.14 6.57
C ALA A 21 -2.29 6.03 5.32
N ALA A 22 -2.40 5.43 4.13
CA ALA A 22 -2.68 6.14 2.88
C ALA A 22 -4.04 6.84 2.93
N ASP A 23 -5.09 6.11 3.35
CA ASP A 23 -6.45 6.63 3.49
C ASP A 23 -6.52 7.80 4.48
N HIS A 24 -5.91 7.62 5.66
CA HIS A 24 -5.91 8.66 6.70
C HIS A 24 -5.26 9.95 6.20
N ALA A 25 -4.16 9.82 5.49
CA ALA A 25 -3.43 10.98 5.03
C ALA A 25 -4.03 11.57 3.73
N GLY A 26 -4.75 10.78 2.92
CA GLY A 26 -5.67 11.26 1.88
C GLY A 26 -6.73 12.21 2.42
N VAL A 27 -7.37 11.88 3.56
CA VAL A 27 -8.34 12.75 4.23
C VAL A 27 -7.72 14.07 4.69
N GLN A 28 -6.47 14.07 5.17
CA GLN A 28 -5.77 15.28 5.62
C GLN A 28 -5.39 16.24 4.48
N THR A 29 -5.32 15.74 3.24
CA THR A 29 -5.06 16.57 2.05
C THR A 29 -6.29 17.14 1.39
N SER A 30 -7.49 16.85 1.92
CA SER A 30 -8.74 17.53 1.59
C SER A 30 -8.72 18.96 2.12
N LEU A 31 -7.99 19.84 1.44
CA LEU A 31 -7.94 21.25 1.78
C LEU A 31 -9.13 21.98 1.13
N THR A 32 -9.80 22.82 1.92
CA THR A 32 -10.90 23.66 1.44
C THR A 32 -10.38 24.62 0.35
N PRO A 33 -11.09 24.79 -0.78
CA PRO A 33 -10.65 25.69 -1.84
C PRO A 33 -10.42 27.11 -1.29
N THR A 34 -9.23 27.67 -1.49
CA THR A 34 -8.86 29.04 -1.06
C THR A 34 -9.45 30.14 -1.94
N ARG A 35 -10.45 29.81 -2.78
CA ARG A 35 -11.15 30.80 -3.59
C ARG A 35 -11.87 31.78 -2.66
N ASN A 36 -11.48 33.05 -2.75
CA ASN A 36 -11.92 34.20 -1.93
C ASN A 36 -11.09 34.54 -0.67
N LEU A 37 -9.76 34.65 -0.79
CA LEU A 37 -8.96 35.36 0.21
C LEU A 37 -9.06 36.91 0.09
N GLY A 38 -9.97 37.42 -0.74
CA GLY A 38 -10.18 38.86 -0.95
C GLY A 38 -9.07 39.57 -1.74
N HIS A 39 -7.95 38.90 -2.03
CA HIS A 39 -6.82 39.41 -2.80
C HIS A 39 -6.41 38.41 -3.87
N ALA A 40 -6.53 38.78 -5.15
CA ALA A 40 -6.25 37.91 -6.28
C ALA A 40 -4.85 37.27 -6.24
N ARG A 41 -3.84 38.04 -5.84
CA ARG A 41 -2.46 37.55 -5.72
C ARG A 41 -2.27 36.53 -4.60
N LEU A 42 -2.98 36.71 -3.48
CA LEU A 42 -2.94 35.78 -2.35
C LEU A 42 -3.69 34.49 -2.68
N SER A 43 -4.84 34.59 -3.34
CA SER A 43 -5.58 33.43 -3.84
C SER A 43 -4.74 32.60 -4.82
N ALA A 44 -4.02 33.24 -5.74
CA ALA A 44 -3.15 32.55 -6.71
C ALA A 44 -1.97 31.84 -6.02
N ALA A 45 -1.28 32.50 -5.08
CA ALA A 45 -0.19 31.87 -4.34
C ALA A 45 -0.67 30.70 -3.45
N ALA A 46 -1.87 30.82 -2.88
CA ALA A 46 -2.49 29.74 -2.11
C ALA A 46 -2.89 28.56 -3.01
N GLU A 47 -3.44 28.81 -4.19
CA GLU A 47 -3.75 27.77 -5.19
C GLU A 47 -2.49 27.07 -5.70
N GLU A 48 -1.40 27.79 -5.98
CA GLU A 48 -0.11 27.20 -6.38
C GLU A 48 0.48 26.31 -5.27
N LEU A 49 0.43 26.77 -4.02
CA LEU A 49 0.88 25.99 -2.86
C LEU A 49 0.03 24.72 -2.70
N LEU A 50 -1.29 24.85 -2.82
CA LEU A 50 -2.24 23.72 -2.81
C LEU A 50 -1.93 22.71 -3.91
N GLN A 51 -1.69 23.18 -5.14
CA GLN A 51 -1.37 22.34 -6.28
C GLN A 51 -0.03 21.60 -6.08
N SER A 52 0.97 22.29 -5.55
CA SER A 52 2.28 21.69 -5.25
C SER A 52 2.18 20.62 -4.15
N LEU A 53 1.42 20.89 -3.09
CA LEU A 53 1.21 19.95 -1.98
C LEU A 53 0.41 18.72 -2.43
N THR A 54 -0.68 18.92 -3.18
CA THR A 54 -1.51 17.81 -3.68
C THR A 54 -0.80 16.97 -4.74
N GLY A 55 0.03 17.58 -5.59
CA GLY A 55 0.86 16.85 -6.57
C GLY A 55 1.85 15.89 -5.91
N GLY A 56 2.66 16.38 -4.96
CA GLY A 56 3.59 15.54 -4.21
C GLY A 56 2.89 14.47 -3.35
N TRP A 57 1.69 14.78 -2.85
CA TRP A 57 0.87 13.84 -2.11
C TRP A 57 0.32 12.68 -2.97
N THR A 58 -0.09 12.99 -4.20
CA THR A 58 -0.58 11.98 -5.16
C THR A 58 0.53 10.99 -5.53
N GLU A 59 1.75 11.48 -5.71
CA GLU A 59 2.92 10.64 -5.99
C GLU A 59 3.26 9.74 -4.79
N ALA A 60 3.24 10.31 -3.57
CA ALA A 60 3.50 9.55 -2.34
C ALA A 60 2.45 8.43 -2.10
N THR A 61 1.16 8.74 -2.29
CA THR A 61 0.08 7.74 -2.16
C THR A 61 0.20 6.64 -3.21
N THR A 62 0.56 6.97 -4.45
CA THR A 62 0.83 5.97 -5.51
C THR A 62 1.98 5.03 -5.13
N GLN A 63 3.05 5.53 -4.52
CA GLN A 63 4.16 4.70 -4.06
C GLN A 63 3.75 3.79 -2.90
N ILE A 64 2.91 4.28 -1.99
CA ILE A 64 2.36 3.52 -0.86
C ILE A 64 1.46 2.37 -1.36
N ASP A 65 0.59 2.64 -2.34
CA ASP A 65 -0.24 1.62 -2.98
C ASP A 65 0.60 0.52 -3.65
N ALA A 66 1.70 0.90 -4.32
CA ALA A 66 2.62 -0.04 -4.94
C ALA A 66 3.31 -0.96 -3.90
N VAL A 67 3.63 -0.43 -2.72
CA VAL A 67 4.17 -1.23 -1.60
C VAL A 67 3.12 -2.20 -1.07
N ALA A 68 1.88 -1.76 -0.83
CA ALA A 68 0.80 -2.63 -0.38
C ALA A 68 0.50 -3.74 -1.41
N ALA A 69 0.49 -3.41 -2.71
CA ALA A 69 0.35 -4.39 -3.78
C ALA A 69 1.48 -5.43 -3.78
N SER A 70 2.73 -4.99 -3.61
CA SER A 70 3.90 -5.87 -3.57
C SER A 70 3.89 -6.82 -2.36
N LEU A 71 3.44 -6.34 -1.20
CA LEU A 71 3.27 -7.16 0.01
C LEU A 71 2.23 -8.26 -0.21
N ARG A 72 1.07 -7.93 -0.83
CA ARG A 72 0.04 -8.91 -1.17
C ARG A 72 0.52 -9.93 -2.21
N ALA A 73 1.23 -9.50 -3.24
CA ALA A 73 1.80 -10.39 -4.24
C ALA A 73 2.81 -11.37 -3.63
N THR A 74 3.65 -10.88 -2.72
CA THR A 74 4.63 -11.70 -2.01
C THR A 74 3.95 -12.74 -1.12
N ALA A 75 2.87 -12.36 -0.41
CA ALA A 75 2.08 -13.29 0.38
C ALA A 75 1.52 -14.45 -0.47
N GLN A 76 0.98 -14.14 -1.66
CA GLN A 76 0.47 -15.16 -2.59
C GLN A 76 1.55 -16.12 -3.09
N ILE A 77 2.77 -15.62 -3.32
CA ILE A 77 3.90 -16.46 -3.73
C ILE A 77 4.24 -17.47 -2.64
N TYR A 78 4.32 -17.03 -1.38
CA TYR A 78 4.62 -17.93 -0.26
C TYR A 78 3.51 -18.96 -0.03
N GLU A 79 2.23 -18.57 -0.10
CA GLU A 79 1.12 -19.54 0.02
C GLU A 79 1.14 -20.59 -1.08
N ARG A 80 1.50 -20.19 -2.30
CA ARG A 80 1.62 -21.12 -3.42
C ARG A 80 2.80 -22.08 -3.22
N ALA A 81 3.94 -21.56 -2.76
CA ALA A 81 5.10 -22.38 -2.45
C ALA A 81 4.82 -23.40 -1.34
N ASP A 82 4.09 -22.99 -0.28
CA ASP A 82 3.68 -23.90 0.79
C ASP A 82 2.71 -24.96 0.28
N ALA A 83 1.70 -24.58 -0.50
CA ALA A 83 0.73 -25.51 -1.06
C ALA A 83 1.35 -26.52 -2.05
N ASP A 84 2.31 -26.09 -2.86
CA ASP A 84 3.03 -26.97 -3.77
C ASP A 84 3.96 -27.93 -2.99
N GLY A 85 4.63 -27.44 -1.94
CA GLY A 85 5.44 -28.26 -1.03
C GLY A 85 4.64 -29.32 -0.28
N GLU A 86 3.41 -29.01 0.16
CA GLU A 86 2.51 -29.97 0.80
C GLU A 86 2.06 -31.09 -0.16
N ARG A 87 1.75 -30.75 -1.41
CA ARG A 87 1.36 -31.73 -2.44
C ARG A 87 2.50 -32.69 -2.75
N ASP A 88 3.71 -32.17 -2.92
CA ASP A 88 4.90 -33.00 -3.21
C ASP A 88 5.22 -33.92 -2.02
N ALA A 89 5.15 -33.41 -0.79
CA ALA A 89 5.35 -34.23 0.41
C ALA A 89 4.30 -35.36 0.53
N HIS A 90 3.03 -35.08 0.22
CA HIS A 90 1.97 -36.09 0.21
C HIS A 90 2.15 -37.13 -0.90
N ALA A 91 2.59 -36.72 -2.09
CA ALA A 91 2.86 -37.63 -3.20
C ALA A 91 4.01 -38.61 -2.88
N ILE A 92 5.08 -38.12 -2.24
CA ILE A 92 6.22 -38.94 -1.81
C ILE A 92 5.82 -39.88 -0.66
N GLY A 93 5.02 -39.40 0.29
CA GLY A 93 4.53 -40.20 1.42
C GLY A 93 3.59 -41.34 1.00
N ALA A 94 2.80 -41.16 -0.06
CA ALA A 94 1.87 -42.17 -0.58
C ALA A 94 2.55 -43.29 -1.39
N GLN A 95 3.83 -43.15 -1.74
CA GLN A 95 4.62 -44.15 -2.46
C GLN A 95 5.45 -45.08 -1.54
N ARG A 96 5.34 -44.92 -0.22
CA ARG A 96 5.96 -45.77 0.80
C ARG A 96 4.93 -46.66 1.47
#